data_AF-A0A7C6VTP5-F1
#
_entry.id   AF-A0A7C6VTP5-F1
#
_cell.length_a   1.000
_cell.length_b   1.000
_cell.length_c   1.000
_cell.angle_alpha   90.00
_cell.angle_beta   90.00
_cell.angle_gamma   90.00
#
_symmetry.space_group_name_H-M   'P 1'
#
loop_
_entity.id
_entity.type
_entity.pdbx_description
1 polymer ?
#
loop_
_entity_poly.entity_id
_entity_poly.type
_entity_poly.pdbx_seq_one_letter_code
_entity_poly.pdbx_strand_id
1 'polypeptide(L)'
;MKTNIRRLANGIGILFPDRLFLKIKFKYHIGKKLNLKNPVTFNEKLQWLKLNDRRPEYITYVDKYAVRNHIKKTIGEEYLIPLLGVYNSVE
;
A
#
# COMPACT_ATOMS: atom_id res chain seq x y z
N MET A 1 0.99 -30.69 -2.04
CA MET A 1 1.15 -30.23 -3.43
C MET A 1 1.27 -28.70 -3.45
N LYS A 2 2.48 -28.16 -3.22
CA LYS A 2 2.74 -26.71 -3.22
C LYS A 2 3.10 -26.30 -4.64
N THR A 3 2.11 -25.97 -5.45
CA THR A 3 2.32 -25.61 -6.86
C THR A 3 3.11 -24.29 -6.94
N ASN A 4 4.18 -24.30 -7.72
CA ASN A 4 5.10 -23.20 -8.04
C ASN A 4 4.43 -22.05 -8.83
N ILE A 5 3.30 -21.52 -8.35
CA ILE A 5 2.60 -20.36 -8.95
C ILE A 5 3.40 -19.06 -8.74
N ARG A 6 4.33 -19.04 -7.78
CA ARG A 6 5.12 -17.84 -7.43
C ARG A 6 5.99 -17.29 -8.58
N ARG A 7 6.39 -18.11 -9.57
CA ARG A 7 7.23 -17.64 -10.69
C ARG A 7 6.45 -17.13 -11.91
N LEU A 8 5.19 -17.54 -12.10
CA LEU A 8 4.40 -17.10 -13.26
C LEU A 8 3.75 -15.72 -13.09
N ALA A 9 3.58 -15.26 -11.84
CA ALA A 9 2.82 -14.06 -11.52
C ALA A 9 3.55 -12.73 -11.83
N ASN A 10 4.88 -12.74 -11.93
CA ASN A 10 5.66 -11.49 -12.03
C ASN A 10 5.73 -10.91 -13.45
N GLY A 11 5.33 -11.67 -14.49
CA GLY A 11 5.27 -11.18 -15.89
C GLY A 11 3.86 -11.06 -16.46
N ILE A 12 2.92 -11.91 -16.03
CA ILE A 12 1.56 -11.99 -16.57
C ILE A 12 0.60 -11.00 -15.87
N GLY A 13 0.95 -10.50 -14.67
CA GLY A 13 0.09 -9.61 -13.90
C GLY A 13 -0.27 -8.30 -14.61
N ILE A 14 0.58 -7.83 -15.54
CA ILE A 14 0.36 -6.61 -16.34
C ILE A 14 -0.79 -6.79 -17.34
N LEU A 15 -1.04 -8.02 -17.81
CA LEU A 15 -2.04 -8.29 -18.85
C LEU A 15 -3.48 -8.32 -18.31
N PHE A 16 -3.66 -8.40 -16.99
CA PHE A 16 -4.98 -8.48 -16.37
C PHE A 16 -5.40 -7.13 -15.78
N PRO A 17 -6.67 -6.73 -15.93
CA PRO A 17 -7.19 -5.56 -15.22
C PRO A 17 -7.02 -5.71 -13.71
N ASP A 18 -6.52 -4.66 -13.03
CA ASP A 18 -6.22 -4.64 -11.58
C ASP A 18 -7.33 -5.26 -10.73
N ARG A 19 -8.60 -4.95 -11.05
CA ARG A 19 -9.79 -5.43 -10.34
C ARG A 19 -9.92 -6.96 -10.39
N LEU A 20 -9.61 -7.56 -11.55
CA LEU A 20 -9.70 -9.01 -11.74
C LEU A 20 -8.53 -9.71 -11.03
N PHE A 21 -7.32 -9.18 -11.23
CA PHE A 21 -6.12 -9.69 -10.57
C PHE A 21 -6.27 -9.69 -9.04
N LEU A 22 -6.76 -8.58 -8.46
CA LEU A 22 -6.98 -8.48 -7.01
C LEU A 22 -8.04 -9.47 -6.50
N LYS A 23 -9.13 -9.69 -7.23
CA LYS A 23 -10.16 -10.67 -6.84
C LYS A 23 -9.60 -12.09 -6.78
N ILE A 24 -8.79 -12.48 -7.76
CA ILE A 24 -8.15 -13.80 -7.82
C ILE A 24 -7.17 -13.95 -6.66
N LYS A 25 -6.27 -12.98 -6.49
CA LYS A 25 -5.24 -13.00 -5.44
C LYS A 25 -5.86 -13.00 -4.04
N PHE A 26 -6.91 -12.20 -3.82
CA PHE A 26 -7.62 -12.18 -2.55
C PHE A 26 -8.27 -13.53 -2.24
N LYS A 27 -8.95 -14.15 -3.21
CA LYS A 27 -9.53 -15.49 -3.03
C LYS A 27 -8.46 -16.54 -2.72
N TYR A 28 -7.32 -16.47 -3.39
CA TYR A 28 -6.21 -17.40 -3.16
C TYR A 28 -5.61 -17.29 -1.76
N HIS A 29 -5.39 -16.07 -1.24
CA HIS A 29 -4.76 -15.87 0.07
C HIS A 29 -5.73 -15.87 1.25
N ILE A 30 -6.95 -15.34 1.08
CA ILE A 30 -7.93 -15.18 2.16
C ILE A 30 -8.99 -16.29 2.14
N GLY A 31 -9.13 -17.02 1.01
CA GLY A 31 -10.13 -18.08 0.85
C GLY A 31 -11.56 -17.58 0.59
N LYS A 32 -11.78 -16.26 0.54
CA LYS A 32 -13.11 -15.63 0.37
C LYS A 32 -13.20 -14.85 -0.94
N LYS A 33 -14.40 -14.68 -1.48
CA LYS A 33 -14.63 -13.83 -2.66
C LYS A 33 -14.55 -12.36 -2.23
N LEU A 34 -13.71 -11.57 -2.90
CA LEU A 34 -13.54 -10.14 -2.64
C LEU A 34 -14.78 -9.34 -3.09
N ASN A 35 -15.47 -8.69 -2.14
CA ASN A 35 -16.55 -7.74 -2.44
C ASN A 35 -16.01 -6.30 -2.52
N LEU A 36 -15.80 -5.80 -3.74
CA LEU A 36 -15.40 -4.40 -3.98
C LEU A 36 -16.59 -3.43 -4.09
N LYS A 37 -17.84 -3.91 -4.16
CA LYS A 37 -19.03 -3.06 -4.28
C LYS A 37 -19.48 -2.54 -2.92
N ASN A 38 -19.42 -3.40 -1.90
CA ASN A 38 -19.73 -3.06 -0.51
C ASN A 38 -18.73 -3.77 0.42
N PRO A 39 -17.49 -3.26 0.55
CA PRO A 39 -16.46 -3.90 1.37
C PRO A 39 -16.79 -3.79 2.86
N VAL A 40 -16.96 -4.92 3.54
CA VAL A 40 -17.34 -4.94 4.97
C VAL A 40 -16.12 -5.20 5.85
N THR A 41 -15.33 -6.22 5.49
CA THR A 41 -14.17 -6.63 6.29
C THR A 41 -12.98 -5.69 6.08
N PHE A 42 -12.08 -5.63 7.07
CA PHE A 42 -10.85 -4.84 6.98
C PHE A 42 -10.04 -5.17 5.71
N ASN A 43 -9.88 -6.46 5.41
CA ASN A 43 -9.12 -6.90 4.23
C ASN A 43 -9.79 -6.49 2.91
N GLU A 44 -11.12 -6.49 2.83
CA GLU A 44 -11.85 -6.01 1.63
C GLU A 44 -11.70 -4.50 1.46
N LYS A 45 -11.82 -3.74 2.56
CA LYS A 45 -11.60 -2.29 2.57
C LYS A 45 -10.18 -1.95 2.12
N LEU A 46 -9.17 -2.68 2.61
CA LEU A 46 -7.79 -2.53 2.15
C LEU A 46 -7.62 -2.77 0.64
N GLN A 47 -8.24 -3.81 0.06
CA GLN A 47 -8.14 -3.99 -1.39
C GLN A 47 -8.90 -2.92 -2.17
N TRP A 48 -10.00 -2.40 -1.63
CA TRP A 48 -10.73 -1.29 -2.24
C TRP A 48 -9.88 -0.02 -2.28
N LEU A 49 -9.17 0.31 -1.19
CA LEU A 49 -8.27 1.47 -1.14
C LEU A 49 -7.18 1.40 -2.23
N LYS A 50 -6.57 0.23 -2.46
CA LYS A 50 -5.56 0.07 -3.53
C LYS A 50 -6.04 0.44 -4.93
N LEU A 51 -7.34 0.28 -5.18
CA LEU A 51 -7.95 0.53 -6.48
C LEU A 51 -8.45 1.96 -6.64
N ASN A 52 -8.95 2.57 -5.56
CA ASN A 52 -9.72 3.82 -5.65
C ASN A 52 -9.08 4.99 -4.91
N ASP A 53 -8.24 4.75 -3.90
CA ASP A 53 -7.66 5.79 -3.06
C ASP A 53 -6.16 5.97 -3.35
N ARG A 54 -5.88 6.52 -4.53
CA ARG A 54 -4.51 6.78 -5.02
C ARG A 54 -4.21 8.26 -4.95
N ARG A 55 -3.87 8.73 -3.75
CA ARG A 55 -3.54 10.13 -3.50
C ARG A 55 -2.03 10.38 -3.54
N PRO A 56 -1.55 11.42 -4.24
CA PRO A 56 -0.12 11.68 -4.37
C PRO A 56 0.52 12.07 -3.03
N GLU A 57 -0.25 12.68 -2.11
CA GLU A 57 0.26 13.05 -0.78
C GLU A 57 0.71 11.84 0.06
N TYR A 58 0.20 10.64 -0.23
CA TYR A 58 0.58 9.43 0.51
C TYR A 58 2.06 9.11 0.37
N ILE A 59 2.71 9.50 -0.72
CA ILE A 59 4.15 9.37 -0.91
C ILE A 59 4.90 10.15 0.19
N THR A 60 4.46 11.39 0.45
CA THR A 60 5.03 12.23 1.50
C THR A 60 4.77 11.65 2.88
N TYR A 61 3.59 11.06 3.11
CA TYR A 61 3.21 10.55 4.43
C TYR A 61 4.00 9.29 4.85
N VAL A 62 4.45 8.48 3.88
CA VAL A 62 5.26 7.28 4.15
C VAL A 62 6.75 7.57 4.24
N ASP A 63 7.21 8.69 3.68
CA ASP A 63 8.60 9.12 3.78
C ASP A 63 8.90 9.69 5.18
N LYS A 64 9.74 8.98 5.94
CA LYS A 64 10.06 9.30 7.34
C LYS A 64 10.69 10.68 7.52
N TYR A 65 11.33 11.23 6.49
CA TYR A 65 11.92 12.56 6.53
C TYR A 65 10.94 13.62 5.99
N ALA A 66 10.39 13.42 4.78
CA ALA A 66 9.53 14.40 4.14
C ALA A 66 8.21 14.65 4.89
N VAL A 67 7.66 13.63 5.58
CA VAL A 67 6.45 13.77 6.40
C VAL A 67 6.62 14.82 7.52
N ARG A 68 7.85 15.03 8.00
CA ARG A 68 8.12 15.99 9.09
C ARG A 68 7.75 17.41 8.70
N ASN A 69 8.06 17.81 7.46
CA ASN A 69 7.66 19.11 6.92
C ASN A 69 6.14 19.26 6.81
N HIS A 70 5.43 18.17 6.51
CA HIS A 70 3.97 18.19 6.50
C HIS A 70 3.43 18.41 7.91
N ILE A 71 3.89 17.64 8.91
CA ILE A 71 3.47 17.75 10.32
C ILE A 71 3.72 19.16 10.87
N LYS A 72 4.93 19.71 10.65
CA LYS A 72 5.30 21.07 11.08
C LYS A 72 4.34 22.14 10.55
N LYS A 73 3.85 21.97 9.32
CA LYS A 73 2.92 22.92 8.68
C LYS A 73 1.46 22.70 9.07
N THR A 74 1.07 21.47 9.41
CA THR A 74 -0.34 21.12 9.65
C THR A 74 -0.75 21.18 11.11
N ILE A 75 0.07 20.61 12.00
CA ILE A 75 -0.25 20.50 13.43
C ILE A 75 0.81 21.10 14.34
N GLY A 76 1.98 21.47 13.80
CA GLY A 76 3.04 22.15 14.54
C GLY A 76 4.30 21.29 14.73
N GLU A 77 5.44 21.96 14.96
CA GLU A 77 6.74 21.31 15.13
C GLU A 77 6.90 20.67 16.52
N GLU A 78 6.12 21.11 17.51
CA GLU A 78 6.10 20.58 18.86
C GLU A 78 5.74 19.09 18.94
N TYR A 79 5.07 18.56 17.91
CA TYR A 79 4.75 17.14 17.78
C TYR A 79 5.89 16.30 17.18
N LEU A 80 6.99 16.93 16.75
CA LEU A 80 8.15 16.25 16.20
C LEU A 80 9.23 16.05 17.26
N ILE A 81 9.63 14.79 17.47
CA ILE A 81 10.84 14.47 18.23
C ILE A 81 12.10 14.99 17.50
N PRO A 82 13.21 15.28 18.20
CA PRO A 82 14.47 15.70 17.58
C PRO A 82 14.92 14.72 16.49
N LEU A 83 15.36 15.27 15.35
CA LEU A 83 15.89 14.47 14.25
C LEU A 83 17.38 14.20 14.51
N LEU A 84 17.73 12.93 14.69
CA LEU A 84 19.12 12.55 15.02
C LEU A 84 20.09 12.71 13.83
N GLY A 85 19.61 12.53 12.60
CA GLY A 85 20.44 12.68 11.41
C GLY A 85 19.72 12.33 10.12
N VAL A 86 20.26 12.82 9.01
CA VAL A 86 19.91 12.45 7.64
C VAL A 86 21.21 12.06 6.95
N TYR A 87 21.27 10.83 6.46
CA TYR A 87 22.49 10.27 5.89
C TYR A 87 22.35 10.18 4.37
N ASN A 88 23.31 10.75 3.65
CA ASN A 88 23.35 10.75 2.18
C ASN A 88 24.25 9.64 1.62
N SER A 89 25.11 9.03 2.45
CA SER A 89 25.94 7.87 2.13
C SER A 89 25.93 6.88 3.30
N VAL A 90 26.32 5.63 3.02
CA VAL A 90 26.37 4.51 3.96
C VAL A 90 27.80 4.26 4.49
N GLU A 91 28.76 5.06 4.02
CA GLU A 91 30.19 4.96 4.31
C GLU A 91 30.51 5.13 5.81
#